data_AF-A0A6G4AVH3-F1
#
_entry.id   AF-A0A6G4AVH3-F1
#
_cell.length_a   1.000
_cell.length_b   1.000
_cell.length_c   1.000
_cell.angle_alpha   90.00
_cell.angle_beta   90.00
_cell.angle_gamma   90.00
#
_symmetry.space_group_name_H-M   'P 1'
#
loop_
_entity.id
_entity.type
_entity.pdbx_description
1 polymer ?
#
loop_
_entity_poly.entity_id
_entity_poly.type
_entity_poly.pdbx_seq_one_letter_code
_entity_poly.pdbx_strand_id
1 'polypeptide(L)'
;MSPRQRLVASLTGLAVAVLAGVFCFLSWDRANQVAGIVSALVGVVALGTGVLALISGRDGAVRVANTGPATAVGVGSQANTGLAAQGSVHGGVEVDGTAEARAENGGHANTGYDQL
;
A
#
# COMPACT_ATOMS: atom_id res chain seq x y z
N MET A 1 -14.99 1.35 2.64
CA MET A 1 -13.78 2.21 2.81
C MET A 1 -12.70 1.39 3.46
N SER A 2 -11.52 1.32 2.83
CA SER A 2 -10.37 0.61 3.37
C SER A 2 -9.84 1.30 4.66
N PRO A 3 -9.11 0.59 5.54
CA PRO A 3 -8.52 1.20 6.74
C PRO A 3 -7.60 2.38 6.41
N ARG A 4 -6.90 2.33 5.27
CA ARG A 4 -6.09 3.45 4.74
C ARG A 4 -6.96 4.66 4.36
N GLN A 5 -8.10 4.45 3.70
CA GLN A 5 -9.02 5.54 3.35
C GLN A 5 -9.65 6.20 4.58
N ARG A 6 -9.96 5.42 5.63
CA ARG A 6 -10.43 5.96 6.91
C ARG A 6 -9.36 6.81 7.57
N LEU A 7 -8.11 6.35 7.59
CA LEU A 7 -6.98 7.06 8.18
C LEU A 7 -6.71 8.40 7.46
N VAL A 8 -6.74 8.41 6.12
CA VAL A 8 -6.63 9.63 5.31
C VAL A 8 -7.78 10.59 5.59
N ALA A 9 -9.03 10.11 5.61
CA ALA A 9 -10.19 10.96 5.89
C ALA A 9 -10.13 11.58 7.30
N SER A 10 -9.70 10.81 8.31
CA SER A 10 -9.51 11.29 9.68
C SER A 10 -8.39 12.33 9.77
N LEU A 11 -7.27 12.14 9.08
CA LEU A 11 -6.17 13.11 9.02
C LEU A 11 -6.58 14.41 8.33
N THR A 12 -7.27 14.32 7.20
CA THR A 12 -7.78 15.50 6.48
C THR A 12 -8.80 16.26 7.33
N GLY A 13 -9.71 15.55 8.00
CA GLY A 13 -10.68 16.16 8.92
C GLY A 13 -9.99 16.87 10.10
N LEU A 14 -8.96 16.25 10.69
CA LEU A 14 -8.17 16.84 11.76
C LEU A 14 -7.44 18.12 11.28
N ALA A 15 -6.83 18.09 10.10
CA ALA A 15 -6.15 19.24 9.52
C ALA A 15 -7.11 20.41 9.28
N VAL A 16 -8.29 20.14 8.71
CA VAL A 16 -9.34 21.16 8.50
C VAL A 16 -9.84 21.73 9.83
N ALA A 17 -10.02 20.89 10.87
CA ALA A 17 -10.43 21.35 12.19
C ALA A 17 -9.38 22.24 12.86
N VAL A 18 -8.09 21.90 12.73
CA VAL A 18 -6.98 22.72 13.22
C VAL A 18 -6.94 24.07 12.48
N LEU A 19 -7.05 24.05 11.15
CA LEU A 19 -7.12 25.26 10.33
C LEU A 19 -8.30 26.15 10.71
N ALA A 20 -9.49 25.58 10.85
CA ALA A 20 -10.69 26.32 11.26
C ALA A 20 -10.53 26.92 12.67
N GLY A 21 -9.95 26.17 13.62
CA GLY A 21 -9.64 26.66 14.95
C GLY A 21 -8.64 27.83 14.91
N VAL A 22 -7.58 27.69 14.14
CA VAL A 22 -6.58 28.74 13.93
C VAL A 22 -7.22 29.99 13.32
N PHE A 23 -8.08 29.85 12.30
CA PHE A 23 -8.83 30.97 11.69
C PHE A 23 -9.81 31.65 12.66
N CYS A 24 -10.49 30.89 13.53
CA CYS A 24 -11.35 31.44 14.57
C CYS A 24 -10.57 32.23 15.63
N PHE A 25 -9.36 31.79 15.99
CA PHE A 25 -8.49 32.49 16.96
C PHE A 25 -7.74 33.68 16.33
N LEU A 26 -7.50 33.62 15.03
CA LEU A 26 -6.79 34.63 14.22
C LEU A 26 -7.58 35.91 13.99
N SER A 27 -8.90 35.85 14.07
CA SER A 27 -9.79 36.94 13.70
C SER A 27 -9.74 38.15 14.65
N TRP A 28 -8.87 38.16 15.69
CA TRP A 28 -8.87 39.25 16.67
C TRP A 28 -7.68 40.24 16.67
N ASP A 29 -6.37 39.93 16.80
CA ASP A 29 -5.43 41.07 17.02
C ASP A 29 -3.89 40.89 16.84
N ARG A 30 -3.35 39.83 16.22
CA ARG A 30 -1.87 39.64 16.20
C ARG A 30 -1.28 39.05 14.92
N ALA A 31 -1.21 39.83 13.85
CA ALA A 31 -0.61 39.42 12.57
C ALA A 31 0.85 38.88 12.69
N ASN A 32 1.65 39.34 13.65
CA ASN A 32 3.07 38.93 13.74
C ASN A 32 3.28 37.61 14.49
N GLN A 33 2.38 37.25 15.41
CA GLN A 33 2.46 35.98 16.16
C GLN A 33 2.00 34.78 15.30
N VAL A 34 1.29 35.10 14.22
CA VAL A 34 0.71 34.17 13.25
C VAL A 34 1.77 33.61 12.32
N ALA A 35 2.73 34.44 11.91
CA ALA A 35 3.83 34.00 11.05
C ALA A 35 4.63 32.86 11.71
N GLY A 36 4.85 32.93 13.03
CA GLY A 36 5.52 31.87 13.80
C GLY A 36 4.72 30.57 13.85
N ILE A 37 3.41 30.66 14.10
CA ILE A 37 2.51 29.50 14.16
C ILE A 37 2.41 28.83 12.78
N VAL A 38 2.26 29.61 11.71
CA VAL A 38 2.20 29.11 10.33
C VAL A 38 3.52 28.44 9.94
N SER A 39 4.67 29.03 10.28
CA SER A 39 5.98 28.44 10.00
C SER A 39 6.19 27.10 10.72
N ALA A 40 5.73 27.00 11.98
CA ALA A 40 5.77 25.76 12.74
C ALA A 40 4.87 24.68 12.10
N LEU A 41 3.66 25.04 11.67
CA LEU A 41 2.75 24.11 10.97
C LEU A 41 3.33 23.63 9.63
N VAL A 42 3.91 24.52 8.84
CA VAL A 42 4.60 24.16 7.59
C VAL A 42 5.76 23.19 7.88
N GLY A 43 6.54 23.44 8.94
CA GLY A 43 7.60 22.53 9.38
C GLY A 43 7.09 21.14 9.78
N VAL A 44 5.99 21.08 10.54
CA VAL A 44 5.35 19.81 10.94
C VAL A 44 4.83 19.05 9.72
N VAL A 45 4.20 19.74 8.76
CA VAL A 45 3.73 19.13 7.51
C VAL A 45 4.90 18.62 6.68
N ALA A 46 5.95 19.42 6.50
CA ALA A 46 7.14 19.02 5.73
C ALA A 46 7.89 17.84 6.36
N LEU A 47 7.99 17.80 7.68
CA LEU A 47 8.56 16.66 8.40
C LEU A 47 7.65 15.43 8.29
N GLY A 48 6.34 15.61 8.41
CA GLY A 48 5.36 14.53 8.25
C GLY A 48 5.39 13.92 6.85
N THR A 49 5.47 14.74 5.80
CA THR A 49 5.58 14.26 4.42
C THR A 49 6.93 13.60 4.14
N GLY A 50 8.02 14.14 4.71
CA GLY A 50 9.34 13.51 4.62
C GLY A 50 9.40 12.14 5.27
N VAL A 51 8.84 12.01 6.48
CA VAL A 51 8.74 10.72 7.19
C VAL A 51 7.83 9.74 6.44
N LEU A 52 6.69 10.20 5.90
CA LEU A 52 5.85 9.37 5.05
C LEU A 52 6.59 8.89 3.80
N ALA A 53 7.35 9.75 3.13
CA ALA A 53 8.13 9.36 1.96
C ALA A 53 9.22 8.32 2.27
N LEU A 54 9.83 8.40 3.46
CA LEU A 54 10.81 7.41 3.94
C LEU A 54 10.15 6.08 4.31
N ILE A 55 8.97 6.13 4.94
CA ILE A 55 8.21 4.92 5.34
C ILE A 55 7.57 4.25 4.12
N SER A 56 7.16 5.01 3.10
CA SER A 56 6.67 4.51 1.81
C SER A 56 7.78 3.96 0.91
N GLY A 57 8.92 3.56 1.50
CA GLY A 57 10.03 2.94 0.79
C GLY A 57 9.57 1.80 -0.11
N ARG A 58 9.76 2.01 -1.42
CA ARG A 58 9.63 1.05 -2.53
C ARG A 58 8.58 -0.04 -2.31
N ASP A 59 7.36 0.22 -2.78
CA ASP A 59 6.41 -0.81 -3.20
C ASP A 59 7.01 -1.63 -4.35
N GLY A 60 7.92 -2.53 -4.00
CA GLY A 60 7.94 -3.89 -4.48
C GLY A 60 8.30 -4.31 -5.89
N ALA A 61 9.54 -4.79 -6.05
CA ALA A 61 9.98 -5.53 -7.23
C ALA A 61 9.59 -7.02 -7.21
N VAL A 62 8.47 -7.39 -7.85
CA VAL A 62 8.16 -8.80 -8.12
C VAL A 62 9.01 -9.32 -9.30
N ARG A 63 9.77 -10.39 -9.11
CA ARG A 63 10.59 -11.07 -10.12
C ARG A 63 10.28 -12.57 -10.19
N VAL A 64 9.56 -13.04 -11.20
CA VAL A 64 9.36 -14.49 -11.40
C VAL A 64 10.31 -15.01 -12.49
N ALA A 65 11.09 -16.06 -12.23
CA ALA A 65 12.09 -16.61 -13.14
C ALA A 65 12.19 -18.16 -13.03
N ASN A 66 12.77 -18.79 -14.06
CA ASN A 66 13.02 -20.23 -14.15
C ASN A 66 11.88 -21.14 -13.66
N THR A 67 10.64 -20.91 -14.11
CA THR A 67 9.47 -21.68 -13.65
C THR A 67 9.19 -22.93 -14.49
N GLY A 68 8.68 -23.98 -13.85
CA GLY A 68 8.30 -25.24 -14.48
C GLY A 68 6.93 -25.20 -15.16
N PRO A 69 6.53 -26.28 -15.86
CA PRO A 69 5.27 -26.32 -16.61
C PRO A 69 4.02 -26.37 -15.69
N ALA A 70 2.94 -25.68 -16.05
CA ALA A 70 1.67 -25.72 -15.33
C ALA A 70 0.59 -26.39 -16.19
N THR A 71 0.01 -27.51 -15.76
CA THR A 71 -1.01 -28.27 -16.50
C THR A 71 -2.27 -28.49 -15.68
N ALA A 72 -3.43 -28.04 -16.15
CA ALA A 72 -4.73 -28.27 -15.52
C ALA A 72 -5.67 -29.02 -16.46
N VAL A 73 -6.25 -30.15 -16.02
CA VAL A 73 -7.13 -31.00 -16.85
C VAL A 73 -8.45 -31.29 -16.14
N GLY A 74 -9.56 -30.92 -16.77
CA GLY A 74 -10.92 -31.12 -16.23
C GLY A 74 -11.45 -29.89 -15.48
N VAL A 75 -12.77 -29.80 -15.39
CA VAL A 75 -13.49 -28.63 -14.87
C VAL A 75 -13.09 -28.35 -13.42
N GLY A 76 -12.80 -27.09 -13.10
CA GLY A 76 -12.40 -26.63 -11.76
C GLY A 76 -10.91 -26.78 -11.44
N SER A 77 -10.11 -27.35 -12.34
CA SER A 77 -8.69 -27.57 -12.08
C SER A 77 -7.87 -26.30 -12.25
N GLN A 78 -6.91 -26.06 -11.36
CA GLN A 78 -6.03 -24.89 -11.35
C GLN A 78 -4.59 -25.36 -11.17
N ALA A 79 -3.67 -24.88 -11.99
CA ALA A 79 -2.25 -25.20 -11.88
C ALA A 79 -1.42 -23.92 -12.02
N ASN A 80 -0.45 -23.72 -11.12
CA ASN A 80 0.40 -22.54 -11.10
C ASN A 80 1.85 -22.91 -10.77
N THR A 81 2.82 -22.28 -11.40
CA THR A 81 4.24 -22.49 -11.09
C THR A 81 4.95 -21.17 -10.79
N GLY A 82 4.23 -20.05 -10.75
CA GLY A 82 4.80 -18.72 -10.53
C GLY A 82 4.03 -18.00 -9.45
N LEU A 83 4.11 -16.69 -9.39
CA LEU A 83 3.45 -15.87 -8.38
C LEU A 83 1.93 -15.77 -8.54
N ALA A 84 1.23 -15.82 -7.42
CA ALA A 84 -0.10 -15.36 -7.20
C ALA A 84 -0.31 -15.00 -5.65
N ALA A 85 -0.99 -13.92 -5.20
CA ALA A 85 -1.46 -13.55 -3.82
C ALA A 85 -2.97 -13.18 -3.56
N GLN A 86 -3.73 -13.61 -2.56
CA GLN A 86 -5.10 -13.02 -2.42
C GLN A 86 -5.02 -11.53 -2.06
N GLY A 87 -5.51 -10.63 -2.90
CA GLY A 87 -5.44 -9.17 -2.64
C GLY A 87 -4.28 -8.47 -3.35
N SER A 88 -3.42 -7.70 -2.68
CA SER A 88 -2.36 -6.93 -3.36
C SER A 88 -1.00 -7.18 -2.74
N VAL A 89 -0.06 -7.65 -3.54
CA VAL A 89 1.36 -7.78 -3.18
C VAL A 89 1.96 -6.37 -3.10
N HIS A 90 2.46 -6.00 -1.93
CA HIS A 90 3.18 -4.74 -1.73
C HIS A 90 4.60 -5.10 -1.30
N GLY A 91 5.62 -4.55 -1.95
CA GLY A 91 6.99 -5.05 -1.75
C GLY A 91 7.39 -6.11 -2.79
N GLY A 92 8.69 -6.42 -2.83
CA GLY A 92 9.29 -7.03 -4.01
C GLY A 92 9.30 -8.54 -3.88
N VAL A 93 8.63 -9.23 -4.79
CA VAL A 93 8.49 -10.69 -4.71
C VAL A 93 9.23 -11.43 -5.80
N GLU A 94 10.33 -12.05 -5.44
CA GLU A 94 11.06 -12.92 -6.35
C GLU A 94 10.63 -14.39 -6.22
N VAL A 95 10.22 -15.03 -7.32
CA VAL A 95 9.88 -16.45 -7.44
C VAL A 95 10.78 -17.04 -8.52
N ASP A 96 11.86 -17.73 -8.15
CA ASP A 96 12.81 -18.29 -9.10
C ASP A 96 12.90 -19.82 -8.97
N GLY A 97 13.00 -20.55 -10.08
CA GLY A 97 13.36 -21.97 -10.07
C GLY A 97 12.23 -22.93 -9.67
N THR A 98 11.00 -22.73 -10.16
CA THR A 98 9.87 -23.59 -9.77
C THR A 98 9.73 -24.83 -10.66
N ALA A 99 9.02 -25.83 -10.14
CA ALA A 99 8.85 -27.14 -10.80
C ALA A 99 7.50 -27.26 -11.52
N GLU A 100 7.21 -28.41 -12.11
CA GLU A 100 5.92 -28.68 -12.74
C GLU A 100 4.76 -28.67 -11.73
N ALA A 101 3.68 -27.93 -12.04
CA ALA A 101 2.40 -28.06 -11.36
C ALA A 101 1.41 -28.77 -12.27
N ARG A 102 0.80 -29.85 -11.78
CA ARG A 102 -0.26 -30.56 -12.51
C ARG A 102 -1.49 -30.74 -11.63
N ALA A 103 -2.63 -30.29 -12.13
CA ALA A 103 -3.92 -30.44 -11.50
C ALA A 103 -4.90 -31.17 -12.42
N GLU A 104 -5.69 -32.08 -11.86
CA GLU A 104 -6.73 -32.81 -12.58
C GLU A 104 -7.99 -32.92 -11.73
N ASN A 105 -9.14 -33.20 -12.36
CA ASN A 105 -10.40 -33.52 -11.68
C ASN A 105 -10.88 -32.44 -10.69
N GLY A 106 -10.69 -31.16 -11.02
CA GLY A 106 -11.06 -30.04 -10.15
C GLY A 106 -9.99 -29.68 -9.12
N GLY A 107 -8.79 -30.26 -9.22
CA GLY A 107 -7.70 -30.06 -8.27
C GLY A 107 -7.01 -28.70 -8.39
N HIS A 108 -6.27 -28.29 -7.37
CA HIS A 108 -5.45 -27.08 -7.37
C HIS A 108 -3.99 -27.47 -7.12
N ALA A 109 -3.08 -27.11 -8.03
CA ALA A 109 -1.65 -27.37 -7.95
C ALA A 109 -0.89 -26.05 -8.05
N ASN A 110 0.06 -25.82 -7.15
CA ASN A 110 0.91 -24.64 -7.22
C ASN A 110 2.36 -24.99 -6.82
N THR A 111 3.35 -24.63 -7.64
CA THR A 111 4.79 -24.73 -7.34
C THR A 111 5.51 -23.37 -7.28
N GLY A 112 4.78 -22.26 -7.48
CA GLY A 112 5.22 -20.89 -7.19
C GLY A 112 4.46 -20.31 -5.99
N TYR A 113 3.82 -19.16 -6.13
CA TYR A 113 3.02 -18.43 -5.14
C TYR A 113 1.55 -18.28 -5.63
N ASP A 114 0.51 -18.30 -4.78
CA ASP A 114 -0.99 -18.36 -5.03
C ASP A 114 -1.99 -17.12 -4.84
N GLN A 115 -2.71 -16.51 -5.86
CA GLN A 115 -3.42 -15.17 -5.89
C GLN A 115 -4.91 -15.24 -5.83
N LEU A 116 -5.38 -16.11 -4.97
CA LEU A 116 -6.77 -16.49 -4.91
C LEU A 116 -7.75 -15.30 -4.70
#